data_AF-A0A960UAW1-F1
#
_entry.id   AF-A0A960UAW1-F1
#
_cell.length_a   1.000
_cell.length_b   1.000
_cell.length_c   1.000
_cell.angle_alpha   90.00
_cell.angle_beta   90.00
_cell.angle_gamma   90.00
#
_symmetry.space_group_name_H-M   'P 1'
#
loop_
_entity.id
_entity.type
_entity.pdbx_description
1 polymer ?
#
loop_
_entity_poly.entity_id
_entity_poly.type
_entity_poly.pdbx_seq_one_letter_code
_entity_poly.pdbx_strand_id
1 'polypeptide(L)'
;MEIDEKGLPIEVPIKEEYLPNVYLSVVLLRPRTSKPDETDSGRPQVKAGIIKINVNTDSRKIPLQIISDKNTYKPGETVSLKLKSVPGAEVAFTVADEGVLSLISYFSYPNPVATAFTEWPLGVKILENRHMLIKQYVFAQK
;
A
#
# COMPACT_ATOMS: atom_id res chain seq x y z
N MET A 1 -5.16 -14.07 20.71
CA MET A 1 -4.09 -13.28 21.33
C MET A 1 -4.74 -12.46 22.41
N GLU A 2 -4.36 -12.69 23.67
CA GLU A 2 -4.80 -11.85 24.79
C GLU A 2 -3.93 -10.59 24.83
N ILE A 3 -4.53 -9.46 25.16
CA ILE A 3 -3.88 -8.15 25.21
C ILE A 3 -4.13 -7.59 26.60
N ASP A 4 -3.16 -7.76 27.48
CA ASP A 4 -3.24 -7.33 28.89
C ASP A 4 -2.59 -5.96 29.14
N GLU A 5 -1.85 -5.44 28.15
CA GLU A 5 -1.18 -4.15 28.20
C GLU A 5 -1.86 -3.11 27.30
N LYS A 6 -1.51 -1.82 27.50
CA LYS A 6 -2.10 -0.70 26.73
C LYS A 6 -1.83 -0.77 25.22
N GLY A 7 -0.85 -1.56 24.80
CA GLY A 7 -0.54 -1.83 23.40
C GLY A 7 0.36 -3.05 23.29
N LEU A 8 0.22 -3.78 22.18
CA LEU A 8 1.04 -4.96 21.89
C LEU A 8 1.64 -4.78 20.49
N PRO A 9 2.97 -4.69 20.35
CA PRO A 9 3.59 -4.68 19.04
C PRO A 9 3.37 -6.03 18.35
N ILE A 10 2.99 -5.99 17.08
CA ILE A 10 2.84 -7.18 16.24
C ILE A 10 3.87 -7.07 15.12
N GLU A 11 4.79 -8.02 15.07
CA GLU A 11 5.71 -8.15 13.96
C GLU A 11 4.99 -8.80 12.77
N VAL A 12 5.02 -8.13 11.62
CA VAL A 12 4.43 -8.61 10.38
C VAL A 12 5.55 -8.79 9.37
N PRO A 13 5.95 -10.03 9.03
CA PRO A 13 7.01 -10.26 8.06
C PRO A 13 6.52 -9.86 6.66
N ILE A 14 7.16 -8.86 6.06
CA ILE A 14 6.86 -8.41 4.71
C ILE A 14 7.63 -9.26 3.71
N LYS A 15 6.89 -9.92 2.82
CA LYS A 15 7.44 -10.75 1.76
C LYS A 15 7.37 -10.05 0.42
N GLU A 16 8.17 -10.52 -0.51
CA GLU A 16 8.22 -10.01 -1.88
C GLU A 16 6.93 -10.27 -2.67
N GLU A 17 6.21 -11.36 -2.35
CA GLU A 17 4.92 -11.71 -2.93
C GLU A 17 3.77 -10.74 -2.55
N TYR A 18 4.02 -9.82 -1.61
CA TYR A 18 3.03 -8.83 -1.14
C TYR A 18 3.01 -7.54 -1.97
N LEU A 19 3.83 -7.46 -3.01
CA LEU A 19 3.80 -6.33 -3.93
C LEU A 19 2.42 -6.23 -4.61
N PRO A 20 1.88 -5.01 -4.80
CA PRO A 20 2.44 -3.71 -4.38
C PRO A 20 2.07 -3.29 -2.95
N ASN A 21 1.02 -3.87 -2.38
CA ASN A 21 0.53 -3.50 -1.05
C ASN A 21 -0.29 -4.61 -0.42
N VAL A 22 -0.35 -4.59 0.91
CA VAL A 22 -1.22 -5.44 1.72
C VAL A 22 -2.00 -4.62 2.71
N TYR A 23 -3.11 -5.18 3.22
CA TYR A 23 -3.90 -4.57 4.28
C TYR A 23 -3.82 -5.43 5.53
N LEU A 24 -3.46 -4.81 6.65
CA LEU A 24 -3.52 -5.44 7.96
C LEU A 24 -4.83 -5.03 8.63
N SER A 25 -5.67 -6.02 8.94
CA SER A 25 -6.88 -5.83 9.73
C SER A 25 -6.69 -6.35 11.14
N VAL A 26 -7.07 -5.56 12.13
CA VAL A 26 -7.03 -5.93 13.54
C VAL A 26 -8.43 -5.77 14.11
N VAL A 27 -8.93 -6.81 14.76
CA VAL A 27 -10.20 -6.81 15.49
C VAL A 27 -9.94 -7.12 16.94
N LEU A 28 -10.28 -6.17 17.81
CA LEU A 28 -10.20 -6.28 19.26
C LEU A 28 -11.57 -6.64 19.81
N LEU A 29 -11.60 -7.69 20.62
CA LEU A 29 -12.81 -8.25 21.20
C LEU A 29 -12.68 -8.18 22.71
N ARG A 30 -13.55 -7.41 23.37
CA ARG A 30 -13.69 -7.44 24.82
C ARG A 30 -14.93 -8.27 25.17
N PRO A 31 -14.80 -9.42 25.85
CA PRO A 31 -15.94 -10.19 26.30
C PRO A 31 -16.70 -9.46 27.40
N ARG A 32 -17.87 -9.98 27.80
CA ARG A 32 -18.61 -9.43 28.94
C ARG A 32 -17.78 -9.62 30.22
N THR A 33 -17.58 -8.55 30.98
CA THR A 33 -16.76 -8.57 32.20
C THR A 33 -17.57 -8.61 33.50
N SER A 34 -18.85 -8.22 33.46
CA SER A 34 -19.75 -8.25 34.62
C SER A 34 -21.21 -8.46 34.20
N LYS A 35 -22.06 -8.87 35.15
CA LYS A 35 -23.51 -8.90 34.95
C LYS A 35 -24.04 -7.48 34.69
N PRO A 36 -25.15 -7.31 33.96
CA PRO A 36 -25.74 -6.00 33.70
C PRO A 36 -26.11 -5.27 35.00
N ASP A 37 -25.79 -3.98 35.05
CA ASP A 37 -26.21 -3.03 36.07
C ASP A 37 -26.90 -1.82 35.37
N GLU A 38 -27.19 -0.75 36.09
CA GLU A 38 -27.84 0.45 35.52
C GLU A 38 -27.08 1.07 34.33
N THR A 39 -25.75 0.90 34.26
CA THR A 39 -24.90 1.46 33.21
C THR A 39 -24.50 0.46 32.12
N ASP A 40 -24.61 -0.84 32.43
CA ASP A 40 -24.12 -1.99 31.65
C ASP A 40 -22.67 -1.81 31.17
N SER A 41 -21.81 -1.31 32.06
CA SER A 41 -20.39 -1.02 31.77
C SER A 41 -19.58 -2.28 31.41
N GLY A 42 -20.07 -3.45 31.82
CA GLY A 42 -19.47 -4.75 31.50
C GLY A 42 -19.92 -5.34 30.16
N ARG A 43 -20.71 -4.65 29.34
CA ARG A 43 -21.16 -5.15 28.04
C ARG A 43 -19.99 -5.48 27.10
N PRO A 44 -20.13 -6.48 26.22
CA PRO A 44 -19.12 -6.77 25.20
C PRO A 44 -18.83 -5.56 24.33
N GLN A 45 -17.57 -5.38 23.94
CA GLN A 45 -17.14 -4.31 23.05
C GLN A 45 -16.28 -4.85 21.92
N VAL A 46 -16.34 -4.16 20.78
CA VAL A 46 -15.50 -4.45 19.62
C VAL A 46 -14.90 -3.18 19.12
N LYS A 47 -13.63 -3.25 18.71
CA LYS A 47 -12.99 -2.23 17.90
C LYS A 47 -12.31 -2.92 16.73
N ALA A 48 -12.40 -2.32 15.54
CA ALA A 48 -11.72 -2.82 14.37
C ALA A 48 -10.92 -1.68 13.72
N GLY A 49 -9.74 -2.02 13.20
CA GLY A 49 -8.88 -1.11 12.45
C GLY A 49 -8.32 -1.80 11.23
N ILE A 50 -8.12 -1.04 10.17
CA ILE A 50 -7.44 -1.50 8.95
C ILE A 50 -6.38 -0.47 8.60
N ILE A 51 -5.18 -0.94 8.26
CA ILE A 51 -4.10 -0.10 7.75
C ILE A 51 -3.59 -0.68 6.43
N LYS A 52 -3.31 0.22 5.47
CA LYS A 52 -2.62 -0.13 4.22
C LYS A 52 -1.12 -0.10 4.47
N ILE A 53 -0.43 -1.15 4.05
CA ILE A 53 1.03 -1.25 4.10
C ILE A 53 1.50 -1.31 2.65
N ASN A 54 2.24 -0.28 2.23
CA ASN A 54 2.86 -0.24 0.91
C ASN A 54 4.16 -1.03 0.93
N VAL A 55 4.35 -1.89 -0.07
CA VAL A 55 5.53 -2.74 -0.22
C VAL A 55 6.41 -2.15 -1.31
N ASN A 56 7.69 -1.93 -1.01
CA ASN A 56 8.61 -1.26 -1.92
C ASN A 56 8.91 -2.15 -3.15
N THR A 57 8.68 -1.62 -4.35
CA THR A 57 8.91 -2.28 -5.65
C THR A 57 10.37 -2.17 -6.15
N ASP A 58 11.31 -1.67 -5.35
CA ASP A 58 12.70 -1.46 -5.79
C ASP A 58 13.38 -2.74 -6.29
N SER A 59 13.03 -3.91 -5.74
CA SER A 59 13.52 -5.22 -6.21
C SER A 59 13.06 -5.58 -7.63
N ARG A 60 12.06 -4.87 -8.19
CA ARG A 60 11.55 -5.06 -9.55
C ARG A 60 12.15 -4.07 -10.55
N LYS A 61 12.94 -3.09 -10.09
CA LYS A 61 13.58 -2.12 -10.98
C LYS A 61 14.80 -2.74 -11.64
N ILE A 62 14.82 -2.71 -12.97
CA ILE A 62 16.02 -3.06 -13.74
C ILE A 62 16.89 -1.81 -13.84
N PRO A 63 18.14 -1.81 -13.35
CA PRO A 63 19.02 -0.67 -13.47
C PRO A 63 19.38 -0.46 -14.95
N LEU A 64 19.10 0.72 -15.49
CA LEU A 64 19.44 1.11 -16.84
C LEU A 64 20.20 2.45 -16.79
N GLN A 65 21.38 2.47 -17.40
CA GLN A 65 22.16 3.69 -17.59
C GLN A 65 22.26 4.01 -19.08
N ILE A 66 21.97 5.28 -19.43
CA ILE A 66 22.12 5.81 -20.79
C ILE A 66 23.23 6.86 -20.72
N ILE A 67 24.27 6.68 -21.54
CA ILE A 67 25.43 7.57 -21.60
C ILE A 67 25.56 8.06 -23.03
N SER A 68 25.52 9.36 -23.25
CA SER A 68 25.86 9.97 -24.53
C SER A 68 27.35 10.31 -24.60
N ASP A 69 27.90 10.32 -25.81
CA ASP A 69 29.27 10.77 -26.04
C ASP A 69 29.41 12.30 -25.98
N LYS A 70 28.33 13.04 -26.21
CA LYS A 70 28.26 14.51 -26.15
C LYS A 70 26.98 14.97 -25.45
N ASN A 71 27.03 16.21 -24.95
CA ASN A 71 25.85 16.87 -24.35
C ASN A 71 24.98 17.59 -25.40
N THR A 72 25.52 17.86 -26.60
CA THR A 72 24.83 18.59 -27.66
C THR A 72 25.35 18.14 -29.00
N TYR A 73 24.46 18.09 -30.00
CA TYR A 73 24.75 17.68 -31.37
C TYR A 73 24.28 18.74 -32.35
N LYS A 74 24.95 18.85 -33.50
CA LYS A 74 24.52 19.66 -34.64
C LYS A 74 23.64 18.82 -35.58
N PRO A 75 22.76 19.46 -36.38
CA PRO A 75 22.02 18.76 -37.42
C PRO A 75 22.96 17.97 -38.35
N GLY A 76 22.61 16.70 -38.60
CA GLY A 76 23.41 15.78 -39.42
C GLY A 76 24.54 15.06 -38.69
N GLU A 77 24.83 15.39 -37.42
CA GLU A 77 25.78 14.61 -36.62
C GLU A 77 25.19 13.25 -36.22
N THR A 78 26.06 12.24 -36.17
CA THR A 78 25.71 10.92 -35.62
C THR A 78 25.72 10.97 -34.09
N VAL A 79 24.64 10.50 -33.47
CA VAL A 79 24.51 10.38 -32.02
C VAL A 79 24.97 8.99 -31.59
N SER A 80 25.94 8.91 -30.67
CA SER A 80 26.41 7.65 -30.09
C SER A 80 25.94 7.51 -28.64
N LEU A 81 25.13 6.48 -28.37
CA LEU A 81 24.63 6.19 -27.03
C LEU A 81 25.13 4.83 -26.56
N LYS A 82 25.62 4.79 -25.32
CA LYS A 82 25.96 3.56 -24.62
C LYS A 82 24.91 3.25 -23.57
N LEU A 83 24.20 2.15 -23.78
CA LEU A 83 23.23 1.59 -22.85
C LEU A 83 23.93 0.54 -21.98
N LYS A 84 23.75 0.63 -20.66
CA LYS A 84 24.23 -0.39 -19.71
C LYS A 84 23.06 -0.88 -18.86
N SER A 85 22.90 -2.19 -18.79
CA SER A 85 21.88 -2.87 -18.00
C SER A 85 22.43 -4.20 -17.48
N VAL A 86 21.61 -4.96 -16.76
CA VAL A 86 21.90 -6.33 -16.32
C VAL A 86 21.95 -7.30 -17.52
N PRO A 87 22.69 -8.41 -17.44
CA PRO A 87 22.74 -9.42 -18.50
C PRO A 87 21.35 -9.96 -18.84
N GLY A 88 21.07 -10.15 -20.14
CA GLY A 88 19.78 -10.68 -20.63
C GLY A 88 18.62 -9.67 -20.61
N ALA A 89 18.86 -8.41 -20.25
CA ALA A 89 17.83 -7.38 -20.32
C ALA A 89 17.44 -7.07 -21.78
N GLU A 90 16.13 -7.03 -22.03
CA GLU A 90 15.57 -6.54 -23.28
C GLU A 90 15.32 -5.03 -23.17
N VAL A 91 15.68 -4.29 -24.21
CA VAL A 91 15.58 -2.82 -24.21
C VAL A 91 14.85 -2.34 -25.45
N ALA A 92 13.73 -1.65 -25.23
CA ALA A 92 13.08 -0.83 -26.25
C ALA A 92 13.56 0.62 -26.11
N PHE A 93 14.05 1.20 -27.21
CA PHE A 93 14.60 2.55 -27.23
C PHE A 93 13.90 3.40 -28.28
N THR A 94 13.48 4.60 -27.90
CA THR A 94 12.79 5.55 -28.77
C THR A 94 13.39 6.93 -28.60
N VAL A 95 13.45 7.69 -29.70
CA VAL A 95 13.84 9.10 -29.69
C VAL A 95 12.64 9.91 -30.16
N ALA A 96 12.29 10.96 -29.43
CA ALA A 96 11.16 11.82 -29.73
C ALA A 96 11.57 13.29 -29.59
N ASP A 97 10.88 14.16 -30.33
CA ASP A 97 11.05 15.61 -30.26
C ASP A 97 10.35 16.15 -29.00
N GLU A 98 11.12 16.85 -28.16
CA GLU A 98 10.60 17.47 -26.93
C GLU A 98 9.50 18.49 -27.22
N GLY A 99 9.60 19.26 -28.31
CA GLY A 99 8.60 20.22 -28.73
C GLY A 99 7.25 19.55 -28.99
N VAL A 100 7.23 18.38 -29.63
CA VAL A 100 6.00 17.59 -29.84
C VAL A 100 5.45 17.05 -28.51
N LEU A 101 6.30 16.48 -27.66
CA LEU A 101 5.89 15.94 -26.36
C LEU A 101 5.35 17.03 -25.42
N SER A 102 5.89 18.24 -25.51
CA SER A 102 5.47 19.37 -24.69
C SER A 102 4.02 19.79 -24.94
N LEU A 103 3.50 19.59 -26.16
CA LEU A 103 2.12 19.95 -26.53
C LEU A 103 1.07 19.21 -25.71
N ILE A 104 1.38 17.98 -25.29
CA ILE A 104 0.50 17.12 -24.48
C ILE A 104 0.95 17.05 -23.02
N SER A 105 1.84 17.96 -22.60
CA SER A 105 2.43 17.98 -21.26
C SER A 105 3.10 16.66 -20.86
N TYR A 106 3.69 15.95 -21.84
CA TYR A 106 4.35 14.68 -21.60
C TYR A 106 5.78 14.90 -21.09
N PHE A 107 5.88 15.36 -19.83
CA PHE A 107 7.14 15.68 -19.16
C PHE A 107 7.62 14.59 -18.20
N SER A 108 6.76 13.60 -17.91
CA SER A 108 7.08 12.50 -17.00
C SER A 108 6.83 11.18 -17.69
N TYR A 109 7.88 10.39 -17.84
CA TYR A 109 7.80 9.05 -18.41
C TYR A 109 7.24 8.12 -17.33
N PRO A 110 6.14 7.40 -17.62
CA PRO A 110 5.59 6.47 -16.64
C PRO A 110 6.64 5.42 -16.31
N ASN A 111 6.94 5.29 -15.02
CA ASN A 111 7.82 4.23 -14.54
C ASN A 111 7.10 2.89 -14.78
N PRO A 112 7.63 2.00 -15.65
CA PRO A 112 6.95 0.77 -16.03
C PRO A 112 6.70 -0.15 -14.83
N VAL A 113 7.59 -0.13 -13.84
CA VAL A 113 7.41 -0.87 -12.59
C VAL A 113 6.22 -0.30 -11.80
N ALA A 114 6.11 1.02 -11.68
CA ALA A 114 4.99 1.63 -10.97
C ALA A 114 3.65 1.36 -11.68
N THR A 115 3.63 1.33 -13.01
CA THR A 115 2.44 0.97 -13.79
C THR A 115 2.06 -0.50 -13.59
N ALA A 116 3.02 -1.42 -13.69
CA ALA A 116 2.77 -2.85 -13.51
C ALA A 116 2.36 -3.21 -12.07
N PHE A 117 2.91 -2.50 -11.08
CA PHE A 117 2.66 -2.70 -9.66
C PHE A 117 1.80 -1.55 -9.08
N THR A 118 0.66 -1.29 -9.73
CA THR A 118 -0.33 -0.32 -9.22
C THR A 118 -1.03 -0.86 -7.97
N GLU A 119 -1.23 -0.01 -6.96
CA GLU A 119 -1.87 -0.39 -5.69
C GLU A 119 -3.24 -1.06 -5.87
N TRP A 120 -3.50 -2.08 -5.08
CA TRP A 120 -4.80 -2.74 -4.99
C TRP A 120 -5.69 -2.08 -3.92
N PRO A 121 -6.97 -1.81 -4.24
CA PRO A 121 -7.90 -1.28 -3.26
C PRO A 121 -8.22 -2.32 -2.18
N LEU A 122 -8.68 -1.85 -1.03
CA LEU A 122 -9.20 -2.73 0.02
C LEU A 122 -10.45 -3.47 -0.49
N GLY A 123 -10.34 -4.79 -0.64
CA GLY A 123 -11.44 -5.66 -1.08
C GLY A 123 -12.29 -6.25 0.05
N VAL A 124 -12.01 -5.92 1.32
CA VAL A 124 -12.66 -6.52 2.49
C VAL A 124 -13.45 -5.48 3.27
N LYS A 125 -14.63 -5.87 3.75
CA LYS A 125 -15.43 -5.09 4.70
C LYS A 125 -15.56 -5.86 6.01
N ILE A 126 -15.41 -5.16 7.13
CA ILE A 126 -15.64 -5.72 8.46
C ILE A 126 -17.09 -5.42 8.85
N LEU A 127 -17.85 -6.47 9.13
CA LEU A 127 -19.22 -6.38 9.61
C LEU A 127 -19.31 -7.03 10.99
N GLU A 128 -19.95 -6.33 11.91
CA GLU A 128 -20.02 -6.70 13.33
C GLU A 128 -21.33 -6.17 13.89
N ASN A 129 -22.05 -6.97 14.68
CA ASN A 129 -23.42 -6.66 15.12
C ASN A 129 -23.54 -6.30 16.61
N ARG A 130 -22.52 -6.51 17.45
CA ARG A 130 -22.60 -6.28 18.90
C ARG A 130 -22.63 -4.82 19.29
N HIS A 131 -22.19 -3.90 18.42
CA HIS A 131 -22.49 -2.48 18.60
C HIS A 131 -24.01 -2.21 18.65
N MET A 132 -24.85 -3.09 18.10
CA MET A 132 -26.32 -3.03 18.14
C MET A 132 -26.94 -3.76 19.34
N LEU A 133 -26.14 -4.33 20.25
CA LEU A 133 -26.70 -4.97 21.45
C LEU A 133 -27.43 -3.92 22.30
N ILE A 134 -28.71 -4.20 22.57
CA ILE A 134 -29.53 -3.40 23.48
C ILE A 134 -28.93 -3.52 24.88
N LYS A 135 -28.72 -2.36 25.55
CA LYS A 135 -28.28 -2.33 26.95
C LYS A 135 -29.36 -2.99 27.82
N GLN A 136 -28.96 -3.94 28.65
CA GLN A 136 -29.87 -4.53 29.62
C GLN A 136 -29.93 -3.64 30.86
N TYR A 137 -31.05 -2.94 31.03
CA TYR A 137 -31.36 -2.20 32.25
C TYR A 137 -32.08 -3.14 33.22
N VAL A 138 -31.55 -3.26 34.44
CA VAL A 138 -32.26 -3.96 35.52
C VAL A 138 -33.28 -2.98 36.08
N PHE A 139 -34.52 -3.04 35.60
CA PHE A 139 -35.65 -2.39 36.25
C PHE A 139 -36.06 -3.23 37.46
N ALA A 140 -35.30 -3.14 38.55
CA ALA A 140 -35.78 -3.61 39.85
C ALA A 140 -36.78 -2.57 40.38
N GLN A 141 -38.07 -2.76 40.10
CA GLN A 141 -39.12 -2.16 40.93
C GLN A 141 -38.98 -2.76 42.33
N LYS A 142 -38.78 -1.89 43.32
CA LYS A 142 -38.90 -2.20 44.74
C LYS A 142 -40.17 -1.55 45.27
#